data_AF-A0A2V2C3X8-F1
#
_entry.id   AF-A0A2V2C3X8-F1
#
_cell.length_a   1.000
_cell.length_b   1.000
_cell.length_c   1.000
_cell.angle_alpha   90.00
_cell.angle_beta   90.00
_cell.angle_gamma   90.00
#
_symmetry.space_group_name_H-M   'P 1'
#
loop_
_entity.id
_entity.type
_entity.pdbx_description
1 polymer ?
#
loop_
_entity_poly.entity_id
_entity_poly.type
_entity_poly.pdbx_seq_one_letter_code
_entity_poly.pdbx_strand_id
1 'polypeptide(L)'
;MANIILLNEQMRSVKKLFLYAIIFSSALTIYADDENYNGQDVSGRNFAGSDRQYSTWVGTTAIGTIFSSSSNNGVSYKYANFTNAILVNASFEMADDFASANFTNAVINGANFYYSGFTKEQLYSTKSYKDKNLSGIDFSHCSSFRNCDFSGQDLTNAKFSFSKLDNANFTDAVITGADFSSTAGQFTKDMLYSTKSYKDKNLSGINLEFLALTNLDFSGQNLTNANINFAHDISSINFTDAIINGATIGSNTPSVLTKEQLYSTKSYKDKNLSGVVLTNTQKNNDMRAWDFSGQNLVNSGFISQYPTTNIDLTNANFSNANLANGNFTGVTLENADFTGSDLRGINMNRVTGTYKTKNTIMTDGRIENFSMISSDDNFSIRKYTPASEGGEMISAKISEAAAISGGAALTLENGAELEVLNAADLTVENGSSIIINTDADSSTSFKVNSGGGLAFENGAILEINVVSDLSAQDILQIEIMEFAENASIAGLDALVKGETILLNVNGSEWLGEWDYALENNQMLITVSVPEPAVCAAAIGALALGLALRYRNYKN
;
A
#
# COMPACT_ATOMS: atom_id res chain seq x y z
N MET A 1 -28.07 -70.27 -0.25
CA MET A 1 -27.48 -69.22 -1.11
C MET A 1 -28.43 -68.07 -1.44
N ALA A 2 -29.75 -68.27 -1.56
CA ALA A 2 -30.70 -67.17 -1.79
C ALA A 2 -30.91 -66.22 -0.58
N ASN A 3 -30.76 -66.71 0.66
CA ASN A 3 -30.97 -65.87 1.86
C ASN A 3 -29.81 -64.95 2.24
N ILE A 4 -28.62 -65.10 1.63
CA ILE A 4 -27.45 -64.23 1.89
C ILE A 4 -27.44 -63.02 0.95
N ILE A 5 -28.04 -63.14 -0.24
CA ILE A 5 -28.15 -62.06 -1.22
C ILE A 5 -29.26 -61.07 -0.82
N LEU A 6 -30.38 -61.57 -0.28
CA LEU A 6 -31.48 -60.73 0.21
C LEU A 6 -31.07 -59.87 1.43
N LEU A 7 -30.19 -60.40 2.29
CA LEU A 7 -29.70 -59.69 3.47
C LEU A 7 -28.74 -58.54 3.09
N ASN A 8 -27.96 -58.69 2.01
CA ASN A 8 -27.02 -57.68 1.53
C ASN A 8 -27.71 -56.54 0.77
N GLU A 9 -28.77 -56.82 0.02
CA GLU A 9 -29.59 -55.78 -0.62
C GLU A 9 -30.48 -55.03 0.38
N GLN A 10 -31.01 -55.71 1.41
CA GLN A 10 -31.74 -55.03 2.49
C GLN A 10 -30.81 -54.16 3.34
N MET A 11 -29.56 -54.55 3.58
CA MET A 11 -28.59 -53.66 4.26
C MET A 11 -28.14 -52.46 3.40
N ARG A 12 -28.05 -52.60 2.07
CA ARG A 12 -27.81 -51.45 1.15
C ARG A 12 -28.99 -50.49 1.08
N SER A 13 -30.22 -51.01 1.16
CA SER A 13 -31.44 -50.19 1.17
C SER A 13 -31.66 -49.48 2.51
N VAL A 14 -31.30 -50.11 3.64
CA VAL A 14 -31.41 -49.48 4.97
C VAL A 14 -30.35 -48.39 5.16
N LYS A 15 -29.15 -48.51 4.54
CA LYS A 15 -28.17 -47.41 4.47
C LYS A 15 -28.64 -46.24 3.58
N LYS A 16 -29.37 -46.50 2.49
CA LYS A 16 -29.94 -45.44 1.64
C LYS A 16 -31.15 -44.74 2.27
N LEU A 17 -31.93 -45.42 3.10
CA LEU A 17 -33.08 -44.81 3.80
C LEU A 17 -32.67 -43.94 4.99
N PHE A 18 -31.54 -44.23 5.63
CA PHE A 18 -30.97 -43.37 6.69
C PHE A 18 -30.29 -42.09 6.15
N LEU A 19 -30.01 -42.02 4.84
CA LEU A 19 -29.34 -40.86 4.23
C LEU A 19 -30.30 -39.69 3.91
N TYR A 20 -31.61 -39.92 3.89
CA TYR A 20 -32.61 -38.88 3.59
C TYR A 20 -33.28 -38.26 4.84
N ALA A 21 -33.03 -38.78 6.04
CA ALA A 21 -33.67 -38.33 7.28
C ALA A 21 -32.78 -37.50 8.22
N ILE A 22 -31.55 -37.17 7.81
CA ILE A 22 -30.62 -36.32 8.59
C ILE A 22 -30.29 -35.07 7.75
N ILE A 23 -31.29 -34.22 7.58
CA ILE A 23 -31.11 -32.81 7.23
C ILE A 23 -31.27 -32.06 8.56
N PHE A 24 -30.21 -31.35 8.96
CA PHE A 24 -29.99 -30.61 10.22
C PHE A 24 -29.31 -31.38 11.38
N SER A 25 -28.13 -30.86 11.72
CA SER A 25 -27.30 -31.00 12.94
C SER A 25 -26.68 -32.36 13.29
N SER A 26 -25.49 -32.62 12.73
CA SER A 26 -24.27 -33.05 13.44
C SER A 26 -23.19 -33.35 12.41
N ALA A 27 -21.92 -33.21 12.77
CA ALA A 27 -20.77 -33.47 11.93
C ALA A 27 -20.88 -34.85 11.23
N LEU A 28 -21.29 -34.83 9.95
CA LEU A 28 -21.16 -36.00 9.09
C LEU A 28 -19.67 -36.18 8.86
N THR A 29 -19.11 -37.26 9.37
CA THR A 29 -17.86 -37.82 8.89
C THR A 29 -18.08 -38.12 7.41
N ILE A 30 -17.62 -37.24 6.52
CA ILE A 30 -17.72 -37.45 5.09
C ILE A 30 -16.70 -38.54 4.74
N TYR A 31 -17.17 -39.77 4.59
CA TYR A 31 -16.37 -40.83 3.98
C TYR A 31 -16.09 -40.41 2.53
N ALA A 32 -14.82 -40.43 2.12
CA ALA A 32 -14.42 -40.01 0.78
C ALA A 32 -13.67 -41.11 0.00
N ASP A 33 -13.25 -42.18 0.67
CA ASP A 33 -12.72 -43.41 0.07
C ASP A 33 -13.80 -44.17 -0.70
N ASP A 34 -13.45 -44.71 -1.87
CA ASP A 34 -14.34 -45.52 -2.73
C ASP A 34 -15.65 -44.80 -3.16
N GLU A 35 -15.74 -43.49 -2.95
CA GLU A 35 -16.92 -42.69 -3.27
C GLU A 35 -16.92 -42.13 -4.69
N ASN A 36 -18.12 -41.80 -5.19
CA ASN A 36 -18.33 -41.24 -6.53
C ASN A 36 -18.99 -39.86 -6.47
N TYR A 37 -18.20 -38.84 -6.80
CA TYR A 37 -18.58 -37.43 -6.87
C TYR A 37 -18.66 -36.89 -8.30
N ASN A 38 -18.64 -37.76 -9.32
CA ASN A 38 -18.58 -37.36 -10.72
C ASN A 38 -19.70 -36.38 -11.08
N GLY A 39 -19.34 -35.27 -11.75
CA GLY A 39 -20.27 -34.23 -12.21
C GLY A 39 -20.97 -33.42 -11.11
N GLN A 40 -20.66 -33.66 -9.83
CA GLN A 40 -21.28 -32.93 -8.71
C GLN A 40 -20.61 -31.56 -8.48
N ASP A 41 -21.34 -30.64 -7.85
CA ASP A 41 -20.77 -29.43 -7.27
C ASP A 41 -20.59 -29.60 -5.76
N VAL A 42 -19.34 -29.53 -5.33
CA VAL A 42 -18.89 -29.67 -3.95
C VAL A 42 -18.06 -28.46 -3.51
N SER A 43 -18.23 -27.31 -4.19
CA SER A 43 -17.50 -26.08 -3.92
C SER A 43 -17.65 -25.63 -2.46
N GLY A 44 -16.54 -25.17 -1.87
CA GLY A 44 -16.46 -24.73 -0.47
C GLY A 44 -16.65 -25.83 0.58
N ARG A 45 -16.92 -27.09 0.17
CA ARG A 45 -17.03 -28.19 1.13
C ARG A 45 -15.68 -28.51 1.74
N ASN A 46 -15.72 -29.01 2.97
CA ASN A 46 -14.54 -29.44 3.70
C ASN A 46 -14.54 -30.97 3.82
N PHE A 47 -13.61 -31.60 3.11
CA PHE A 47 -13.35 -33.03 3.19
C PHE A 47 -12.13 -33.33 4.08
N ALA A 48 -11.56 -32.36 4.80
CA ALA A 48 -10.26 -32.51 5.43
C ALA A 48 -10.15 -33.77 6.33
N GLY A 49 -9.00 -34.44 6.23
CA GLY A 49 -8.69 -35.65 7.00
C GLY A 49 -9.42 -36.94 6.56
N SER A 50 -10.30 -36.90 5.55
CA SER A 50 -10.87 -38.12 4.95
C SER A 50 -9.93 -38.70 3.89
N ASP A 51 -9.64 -40.00 3.96
CA ASP A 51 -8.95 -40.71 2.87
C ASP A 51 -9.79 -40.69 1.58
N ARG A 52 -9.12 -40.70 0.41
CA ARG A 52 -9.74 -40.60 -0.93
C ARG A 52 -9.23 -41.64 -1.91
N GLN A 53 -8.74 -42.76 -1.40
CA GLN A 53 -8.31 -43.89 -2.20
C GLN A 53 -9.46 -44.36 -3.10
N TYR A 54 -9.13 -44.62 -4.38
CA TYR A 54 -10.06 -45.14 -5.41
C TYR A 54 -11.32 -44.29 -5.67
N SER A 55 -11.41 -43.10 -5.11
CA SER A 55 -12.55 -42.20 -5.31
C SER A 55 -12.56 -41.57 -6.70
N THR A 56 -13.74 -41.24 -7.21
CA THR A 56 -13.90 -40.63 -8.54
C THR A 56 -14.58 -39.27 -8.47
N TRP A 57 -13.97 -38.29 -9.13
CA TRP A 57 -14.28 -36.86 -9.14
C TRP A 57 -14.30 -36.31 -10.57
N VAL A 58 -14.68 -37.16 -11.53
CA VAL A 58 -14.63 -36.87 -12.96
C VAL A 58 -15.65 -35.78 -13.30
N GLY A 59 -15.19 -34.66 -13.87
CA GLY A 59 -16.04 -33.53 -14.24
C GLY A 59 -16.69 -32.82 -13.04
N THR A 60 -16.21 -33.05 -11.83
CA THR A 60 -16.72 -32.42 -10.59
C THR A 60 -16.32 -30.95 -10.53
N THR A 61 -17.19 -30.10 -9.98
CA THR A 61 -16.84 -28.72 -9.60
C THR A 61 -16.53 -28.68 -8.11
N ALA A 62 -15.30 -28.32 -7.75
CA ALA A 62 -14.80 -28.32 -6.38
C ALA A 62 -13.99 -27.04 -6.09
N ILE A 63 -14.58 -25.89 -6.38
CA ILE A 63 -13.94 -24.59 -6.22
C ILE A 63 -13.80 -24.28 -4.74
N GLY A 64 -12.59 -23.93 -4.29
CA GLY A 64 -12.31 -23.63 -2.88
C GLY A 64 -12.57 -24.81 -1.93
N THR A 65 -12.69 -26.03 -2.46
CA THR A 65 -12.92 -27.23 -1.66
C THR A 65 -11.64 -27.63 -0.93
N ILE A 66 -11.77 -28.03 0.34
CA ILE A 66 -10.63 -28.44 1.17
C ILE A 66 -10.54 -29.97 1.12
N PHE A 67 -9.46 -30.50 0.52
CA PHE A 67 -9.15 -31.92 0.51
C PHE A 67 -7.97 -32.28 1.44
N SER A 68 -7.28 -31.32 2.05
CA SER A 68 -6.05 -31.53 2.83
C SER A 68 -6.22 -32.28 4.17
N SER A 69 -5.11 -32.67 4.80
CA SER A 69 -5.09 -33.16 6.18
C SER A 69 -4.98 -32.00 7.16
N SER A 70 -5.53 -32.11 8.37
CA SER A 70 -5.23 -31.22 9.50
C SER A 70 -4.16 -31.81 10.45
N SER A 71 -3.60 -32.98 10.11
CA SER A 71 -2.59 -33.68 10.90
C SER A 71 -1.32 -33.87 10.06
N ASN A 72 -0.16 -34.02 10.72
CA ASN A 72 1.13 -34.25 10.03
C ASN A 72 1.22 -35.60 9.28
N ASN A 73 0.13 -36.38 9.26
CA ASN A 73 -0.02 -37.57 8.45
C ASN A 73 -0.93 -37.20 7.28
N GLY A 74 -0.39 -37.27 6.06
CA GLY A 74 -1.10 -36.87 4.85
C GLY A 74 -2.32 -37.75 4.55
N VAL A 75 -3.20 -37.26 3.68
CA VAL A 75 -4.33 -38.03 3.15
C VAL A 75 -3.89 -38.81 1.91
N SER A 76 -4.25 -40.09 1.81
CA SER A 76 -3.96 -40.89 0.60
C SER A 76 -4.94 -40.57 -0.54
N TYR A 77 -4.39 -40.29 -1.73
CA TYR A 77 -5.13 -40.10 -2.98
C TYR A 77 -4.88 -41.20 -4.00
N LYS A 78 -4.49 -42.37 -3.51
CA LYS A 78 -4.11 -43.48 -4.36
C LYS A 78 -5.24 -43.81 -5.35
N TYR A 79 -4.96 -43.63 -6.64
CA TYR A 79 -5.89 -43.84 -7.75
C TYR A 79 -7.16 -42.96 -7.75
N ALA A 80 -7.16 -41.85 -7.01
CA ALA A 80 -8.23 -40.86 -7.12
C ALA A 80 -8.28 -40.29 -8.54
N ASN A 81 -9.49 -40.09 -9.08
CA ASN A 81 -9.67 -39.64 -10.46
C ASN A 81 -10.34 -38.27 -10.54
N PHE A 82 -9.55 -37.22 -10.81
CA PHE A 82 -9.98 -35.83 -11.02
C PHE A 82 -10.06 -35.43 -12.50
N THR A 83 -10.23 -36.38 -13.41
CA THR A 83 -10.28 -36.08 -14.84
C THR A 83 -11.35 -35.02 -15.15
N ASN A 84 -11.00 -33.96 -15.86
CA ASN A 84 -11.88 -32.82 -16.18
C ASN A 84 -12.49 -32.07 -14.98
N ALA A 85 -11.99 -32.28 -13.75
CA ALA A 85 -12.51 -31.57 -12.58
C ALA A 85 -12.13 -30.07 -12.60
N ILE A 86 -12.98 -29.23 -12.01
CA ILE A 86 -12.71 -27.81 -11.77
C ILE A 86 -12.28 -27.66 -10.31
N LEU A 87 -10.99 -27.44 -10.10
CA LEU A 87 -10.30 -27.44 -8.81
C LEU A 87 -9.71 -26.06 -8.48
N VAL A 88 -10.32 -24.99 -8.99
CA VAL A 88 -9.85 -23.62 -8.77
C VAL A 88 -9.81 -23.34 -7.27
N ASN A 89 -8.66 -22.90 -6.76
CA ASN A 89 -8.44 -22.64 -5.33
C ASN A 89 -8.69 -23.85 -4.40
N ALA A 90 -8.75 -25.08 -4.92
CA ALA A 90 -8.89 -26.28 -4.09
C ALA A 90 -7.59 -26.57 -3.32
N SER A 91 -7.70 -27.07 -2.10
CA SER A 91 -6.53 -27.39 -1.26
C SER A 91 -6.23 -28.88 -1.19
N PHE A 92 -5.03 -29.27 -1.64
CA PHE A 92 -4.43 -30.60 -1.58
C PHE A 92 -3.16 -30.62 -0.71
N GLU A 93 -3.07 -29.69 0.24
CA GLU A 93 -1.94 -29.57 1.16
C GLU A 93 -1.61 -30.90 1.86
N MET A 94 -0.30 -31.23 1.88
CA MET A 94 0.27 -32.42 2.52
C MET A 94 -0.35 -33.75 2.04
N ALA A 95 -0.81 -33.81 0.79
CA ALA A 95 -1.36 -35.04 0.21
C ALA A 95 -0.29 -36.14 0.05
N ASP A 96 -0.61 -37.34 0.53
CA ASP A 96 0.22 -38.54 0.41
C ASP A 96 -0.24 -39.42 -0.76
N ASP A 97 0.66 -40.25 -1.29
CA ASP A 97 0.43 -41.13 -2.46
C ASP A 97 -0.15 -40.42 -3.70
N PHE A 98 0.11 -39.12 -3.81
CA PHE A 98 -0.51 -38.27 -4.82
C PHE A 98 -0.12 -38.64 -6.24
N ALA A 99 1.06 -39.23 -6.44
CA ALA A 99 1.60 -39.59 -7.76
C ALA A 99 0.72 -40.55 -8.58
N SER A 100 -0.17 -41.32 -7.92
CA SER A 100 -1.10 -42.25 -8.59
C SER A 100 -2.45 -41.63 -8.95
N ALA A 101 -2.73 -40.40 -8.50
CA ALA A 101 -3.98 -39.71 -8.82
C ALA A 101 -3.97 -39.15 -10.25
N ASN A 102 -5.14 -39.11 -10.90
CA ASN A 102 -5.28 -38.65 -12.27
C ASN A 102 -5.88 -37.24 -12.34
N PHE A 103 -5.11 -36.28 -12.87
CA PHE A 103 -5.51 -34.88 -13.07
C PHE A 103 -5.72 -34.50 -14.54
N THR A 104 -5.88 -35.49 -15.42
CA THR A 104 -6.01 -35.26 -16.86
C THR A 104 -7.11 -34.23 -17.15
N ASN A 105 -6.74 -33.14 -17.82
CA ASN A 105 -7.62 -32.03 -18.17
C ASN A 105 -8.32 -31.32 -17.00
N ALA A 106 -7.86 -31.52 -15.76
CA ALA A 106 -8.36 -30.74 -14.62
C ALA A 106 -7.96 -29.26 -14.74
N VAL A 107 -8.81 -28.37 -14.22
CA VAL A 107 -8.54 -26.92 -14.11
C VAL A 107 -8.07 -26.64 -12.68
N ILE A 108 -6.83 -26.21 -12.51
CA ILE A 108 -6.11 -26.16 -11.22
C ILE A 108 -5.49 -24.79 -10.89
N ASN A 109 -5.85 -23.71 -11.60
CA ASN A 109 -5.34 -22.38 -11.25
C ASN A 109 -5.75 -22.00 -9.81
N GLY A 110 -4.81 -21.45 -9.04
CA GLY A 110 -5.00 -21.14 -7.62
C GLY A 110 -5.00 -22.33 -6.66
N ALA A 111 -4.93 -23.57 -7.16
CA ALA A 111 -4.95 -24.76 -6.29
C ALA A 111 -3.70 -24.83 -5.40
N ASN A 112 -3.85 -25.38 -4.20
CA ASN A 112 -2.76 -25.53 -3.24
C ASN A 112 -2.22 -26.97 -3.24
N PHE A 113 -0.97 -27.14 -3.67
CA PHE A 113 -0.23 -28.40 -3.70
C PHE A 113 0.95 -28.41 -2.71
N TYR A 114 0.92 -27.55 -1.67
CA TYR A 114 1.95 -27.45 -0.63
C TYR A 114 2.30 -28.82 -0.07
N TYR A 115 3.59 -29.18 -0.12
CA TYR A 115 4.11 -30.46 0.39
C TYR A 115 3.39 -31.70 -0.19
N SER A 116 2.76 -31.58 -1.35
CA SER A 116 2.14 -32.72 -2.02
C SER A 116 3.17 -33.47 -2.87
N GLY A 117 2.95 -34.77 -3.07
CA GLY A 117 3.69 -35.57 -4.04
C GLY A 117 3.39 -35.25 -5.50
N PHE A 118 2.83 -34.06 -5.82
CA PHE A 118 2.41 -33.71 -7.18
C PHE A 118 3.58 -33.74 -8.15
N THR A 119 3.37 -34.40 -9.28
CA THR A 119 4.42 -34.70 -10.26
C THR A 119 4.32 -33.78 -11.46
N LYS A 120 5.43 -33.62 -12.20
CA LYS A 120 5.43 -32.87 -13.45
C LYS A 120 4.52 -33.53 -14.51
N GLU A 121 4.43 -34.86 -14.53
CA GLU A 121 3.57 -35.60 -15.45
C GLU A 121 2.09 -35.28 -15.19
N GLN A 122 1.69 -35.20 -13.92
CA GLN A 122 0.35 -34.77 -13.55
C GLN A 122 0.09 -33.32 -13.94
N LEU A 123 1.04 -32.41 -13.66
CA LEU A 123 0.95 -31.01 -14.08
C LEU A 123 0.71 -30.90 -15.59
N TYR A 124 1.53 -31.55 -16.42
CA TYR A 124 1.43 -31.50 -17.88
C TYR A 124 0.12 -32.09 -18.42
N SER A 125 -0.50 -33.02 -17.68
CA SER A 125 -1.78 -33.61 -18.05
C SER A 125 -2.97 -32.65 -17.89
N THR A 126 -2.84 -31.63 -17.03
CA THR A 126 -3.93 -30.72 -16.67
C THR A 126 -4.34 -29.80 -17.83
N LYS A 127 -5.56 -29.28 -17.77
CA LYS A 127 -6.04 -28.28 -18.73
C LYS A 127 -5.37 -26.94 -18.48
N SER A 128 -5.21 -26.54 -17.21
CA SER A 128 -4.51 -25.31 -16.82
C SER A 128 -3.11 -25.18 -17.41
N TYR A 129 -2.29 -26.24 -17.36
CA TYR A 129 -0.95 -26.23 -17.97
C TYR A 129 -0.99 -26.06 -19.50
N LYS A 130 -1.93 -26.74 -20.16
CA LYS A 130 -2.10 -26.69 -21.63
C LYS A 130 -2.61 -25.32 -22.08
N ASP A 131 -3.49 -24.71 -21.30
CA ASP A 131 -4.04 -23.37 -21.52
C ASP A 131 -3.07 -22.25 -21.10
N LYS A 132 -1.89 -22.60 -20.59
CA LYS A 132 -0.87 -21.67 -20.08
C LYS A 132 -1.33 -20.81 -18.89
N ASN A 133 -2.30 -21.29 -18.11
CA ASN A 133 -2.79 -20.58 -16.93
C ASN A 133 -2.56 -21.39 -15.66
N LEU A 134 -1.52 -21.01 -14.92
CA LEU A 134 -1.17 -21.54 -13.61
C LEU A 134 -1.16 -20.42 -12.55
N SER A 135 -1.89 -19.32 -12.78
CA SER A 135 -1.91 -18.19 -11.86
C SER A 135 -2.37 -18.62 -10.46
N GLY A 136 -1.73 -18.09 -9.42
CA GLY A 136 -2.06 -18.32 -8.00
C GLY A 136 -1.75 -19.71 -7.46
N ILE A 137 -1.21 -20.63 -8.26
CA ILE A 137 -0.97 -22.01 -7.83
C ILE A 137 0.10 -22.07 -6.73
N ASP A 138 -0.10 -22.93 -5.73
CA ASP A 138 0.90 -23.15 -4.68
C ASP A 138 1.65 -24.47 -4.91
N PHE A 139 2.91 -24.34 -5.32
CA PHE A 139 3.87 -25.41 -5.54
C PHE A 139 4.96 -25.46 -4.46
N SER A 140 4.75 -24.77 -3.33
CA SER A 140 5.73 -24.71 -2.26
C SER A 140 6.08 -26.11 -1.74
N HIS A 141 7.35 -26.34 -1.44
CA HIS A 141 7.91 -27.63 -1.02
C HIS A 141 7.79 -28.81 -2.01
N CYS A 142 7.28 -28.61 -3.23
CA CYS A 142 7.23 -29.68 -4.21
C CYS A 142 8.64 -30.09 -4.68
N SER A 143 8.98 -31.36 -4.52
CA SER A 143 10.32 -31.90 -4.84
C SER A 143 10.47 -32.41 -6.27
N SER A 144 9.35 -32.54 -7.01
CA SER A 144 9.25 -33.16 -8.33
C SER A 144 9.52 -32.21 -9.51
N PHE A 145 9.78 -30.92 -9.28
CA PHE A 145 9.84 -29.91 -10.36
C PHE A 145 11.23 -29.67 -10.97
N ARG A 146 12.16 -30.59 -10.75
CA ARG A 146 13.43 -30.63 -11.50
C ARG A 146 13.17 -30.89 -12.98
N ASN A 147 13.77 -30.08 -13.85
CA ASN A 147 13.59 -30.12 -15.30
C ASN A 147 12.13 -29.91 -15.74
N CYS A 148 11.32 -29.22 -14.94
CA CYS A 148 9.95 -28.86 -15.33
C CYS A 148 9.98 -27.73 -16.36
N ASP A 149 9.09 -27.77 -17.35
CA ASP A 149 8.95 -26.75 -18.37
C ASP A 149 7.79 -25.82 -18.02
N PHE A 150 8.11 -24.62 -17.55
CA PHE A 150 7.16 -23.54 -17.29
C PHE A 150 7.19 -22.48 -18.40
N SER A 151 7.77 -22.77 -19.57
CA SER A 151 7.87 -21.77 -20.62
C SER A 151 6.52 -21.25 -21.10
N GLY A 152 6.41 -19.93 -21.22
CA GLY A 152 5.19 -19.23 -21.62
C GLY A 152 3.99 -19.41 -20.68
N GLN A 153 4.16 -19.97 -19.49
CA GLN A 153 3.08 -20.13 -18.51
C GLN A 153 2.79 -18.79 -17.83
N ASP A 154 1.52 -18.51 -17.56
CA ASP A 154 1.11 -17.51 -16.59
C ASP A 154 1.25 -18.09 -15.18
N LEU A 155 2.22 -17.58 -14.44
CA LEU A 155 2.54 -17.91 -13.06
C LEU A 155 2.32 -16.69 -12.14
N THR A 156 1.45 -15.76 -12.53
CA THR A 156 1.11 -14.60 -11.71
C THR A 156 0.66 -15.07 -10.33
N ASN A 157 1.28 -14.57 -9.26
CA ASN A 157 1.04 -14.97 -7.86
C ASN A 157 1.26 -16.47 -7.55
N ALA A 158 1.94 -17.23 -8.41
CA ALA A 158 2.29 -18.62 -8.12
C ALA A 158 3.37 -18.71 -7.03
N LYS A 159 3.32 -19.74 -6.19
CA LYS A 159 4.28 -19.94 -5.11
C LYS A 159 5.15 -21.15 -5.35
N PHE A 160 6.45 -20.96 -5.25
CA PHE A 160 7.50 -21.97 -5.42
C PHE A 160 8.40 -22.07 -4.19
N SER A 161 8.02 -21.48 -3.06
CA SER A 161 8.90 -21.41 -1.89
C SER A 161 9.37 -22.81 -1.47
N PHE A 162 10.66 -22.96 -1.20
CA PHE A 162 11.30 -24.26 -0.86
C PHE A 162 11.17 -25.40 -1.90
N SER A 163 10.59 -25.15 -3.08
CA SER A 163 10.45 -26.17 -4.14
C SER A 163 11.79 -26.51 -4.80
N LYS A 164 11.82 -27.65 -5.53
CA LYS A 164 13.00 -28.08 -6.28
C LYS A 164 12.94 -27.68 -7.75
N LEU A 165 13.73 -26.67 -8.15
CA LEU A 165 13.69 -26.04 -9.48
C LEU A 165 14.93 -26.28 -10.35
N ASP A 166 15.76 -27.27 -10.02
CA ASP A 166 16.99 -27.57 -10.80
C ASP A 166 16.65 -27.75 -12.29
N ASN A 167 17.29 -26.96 -13.16
CA ASN A 167 17.08 -26.96 -14.63
C ASN A 167 15.63 -26.72 -15.10
N ALA A 168 14.77 -26.10 -14.28
CA ALA A 168 13.45 -25.71 -14.73
C ALA A 168 13.52 -24.59 -15.79
N ASN A 169 12.60 -24.59 -16.76
CA ASN A 169 12.55 -23.59 -17.83
C ASN A 169 11.46 -22.56 -17.56
N PHE A 170 11.82 -21.29 -17.31
CA PHE A 170 10.88 -20.19 -17.12
C PHE A 170 10.85 -19.21 -18.31
N THR A 171 11.38 -19.62 -19.47
CA THR A 171 11.45 -18.75 -20.65
C THR A 171 10.07 -18.22 -21.02
N ASP A 172 9.94 -16.90 -21.12
CA ASP A 172 8.70 -16.18 -21.45
C ASP A 172 7.52 -16.42 -20.48
N ALA A 173 7.78 -16.98 -19.29
CA ALA A 173 6.77 -17.08 -18.24
C ALA A 173 6.44 -15.70 -17.64
N VAL A 174 5.19 -15.50 -17.23
CA VAL A 174 4.75 -14.31 -16.47
C VAL A 174 4.85 -14.65 -14.98
N ILE A 175 5.69 -13.95 -14.23
CA ILE A 175 6.03 -14.24 -12.83
C ILE A 175 5.77 -13.06 -11.88
N THR A 176 4.91 -12.13 -12.29
CA THR A 176 4.52 -10.99 -11.45
C THR A 176 3.83 -11.50 -10.17
N GLY A 177 4.25 -11.02 -8.99
CA GLY A 177 3.74 -11.51 -7.70
C GLY A 177 4.17 -12.93 -7.32
N ALA A 178 4.96 -13.62 -8.13
CA ALA A 178 5.35 -15.00 -7.84
C ALA A 178 6.36 -15.08 -6.68
N ASP A 179 6.29 -16.15 -5.91
CA ASP A 179 7.16 -16.39 -4.76
C ASP A 179 8.20 -17.47 -5.04
N PHE A 180 9.47 -17.09 -5.14
CA PHE A 180 10.61 -17.99 -5.31
C PHE A 180 11.48 -18.10 -4.06
N SER A 181 11.01 -17.59 -2.92
CA SER A 181 11.80 -17.51 -1.70
C SER A 181 12.32 -18.89 -1.26
N SER A 182 13.53 -18.90 -0.69
CA SER A 182 14.11 -20.13 -0.12
C SER A 182 14.21 -21.36 -1.04
N THR A 183 14.25 -21.20 -2.37
CA THR A 183 14.45 -22.32 -3.33
C THR A 183 15.86 -22.92 -3.32
N ALA A 184 16.58 -22.82 -2.20
CA ALA A 184 17.92 -23.38 -1.96
C ALA A 184 18.95 -23.08 -3.07
N GLY A 185 18.87 -21.89 -3.69
CA GLY A 185 19.77 -21.45 -4.76
C GLY A 185 19.48 -22.02 -6.15
N GLN A 186 18.32 -22.65 -6.35
CA GLN A 186 17.98 -23.34 -7.59
C GLN A 186 17.31 -22.43 -8.61
N PHE A 187 16.59 -21.38 -8.16
CA PHE A 187 16.16 -20.31 -9.03
C PHE A 187 17.35 -19.38 -9.33
N THR A 188 17.79 -19.35 -10.59
CA THR A 188 19.01 -18.66 -11.00
C THR A 188 18.73 -17.31 -11.67
N LYS A 189 19.77 -16.47 -11.77
CA LYS A 189 19.74 -15.21 -12.52
C LYS A 189 19.30 -15.42 -13.99
N ASP A 190 19.82 -16.47 -14.64
CA ASP A 190 19.49 -16.75 -16.04
C ASP A 190 18.01 -17.16 -16.20
N MET A 191 17.47 -17.92 -15.25
CA MET A 191 16.03 -18.24 -15.21
C MET A 191 15.20 -16.96 -15.07
N LEU A 192 15.54 -16.08 -14.13
CA LEU A 192 14.87 -14.79 -13.95
C LEU A 192 14.88 -13.96 -15.24
N TYR A 193 16.02 -13.86 -15.91
CA TYR A 193 16.20 -13.04 -17.13
C TYR A 193 15.50 -13.62 -18.34
N SER A 194 15.28 -14.93 -18.36
CA SER A 194 14.55 -15.61 -19.44
C SER A 194 13.04 -15.30 -19.42
N THR A 195 12.50 -14.87 -18.28
CA THR A 195 11.06 -14.66 -18.09
C THR A 195 10.51 -13.48 -18.90
N LYS A 196 9.23 -13.54 -19.24
CA LYS A 196 8.52 -12.44 -19.89
C LYS A 196 8.44 -11.22 -18.99
N SER A 197 8.15 -11.43 -17.69
CA SER A 197 8.10 -10.37 -16.69
C SER A 197 9.39 -9.54 -16.61
N TYR A 198 10.57 -10.19 -16.61
CA TYR A 198 11.85 -9.46 -16.62
C TYR A 198 12.06 -8.65 -17.91
N LYS A 199 11.74 -9.25 -19.07
CA LYS A 199 11.85 -8.60 -20.39
C LYS A 199 10.91 -7.41 -20.53
N ASP A 200 9.69 -7.52 -20.00
CA ASP A 200 8.65 -6.49 -19.99
C ASP A 200 8.89 -5.42 -18.91
N LYS A 201 9.99 -5.52 -18.15
CA LYS A 201 10.33 -4.63 -17.04
C LYS A 201 9.31 -4.63 -15.89
N ASN A 202 8.57 -5.71 -15.70
CA ASN A 202 7.54 -5.83 -14.67
C ASN A 202 7.76 -7.04 -13.76
N LEU A 203 8.38 -6.79 -12.61
CA LEU A 203 8.63 -7.75 -11.54
C LEU A 203 7.86 -7.36 -10.26
N SER A 204 6.77 -6.58 -10.37
CA SER A 204 6.04 -6.12 -9.19
C SER A 204 5.54 -7.30 -8.36
N GLY A 205 5.69 -7.21 -7.03
CA GLY A 205 5.25 -8.23 -6.08
C GLY A 205 6.11 -9.49 -6.03
N ILE A 206 7.17 -9.63 -6.84
CA ILE A 206 7.99 -10.84 -6.82
C ILE A 206 8.64 -11.04 -5.44
N ASN A 207 8.67 -12.27 -4.94
CA ASN A 207 9.41 -12.61 -3.73
C ASN A 207 10.67 -13.41 -4.07
N LEU A 208 11.83 -12.81 -3.84
CA LEU A 208 13.17 -13.36 -4.05
C LEU A 208 13.92 -13.56 -2.73
N GLU A 209 13.20 -13.56 -1.60
CA GLU A 209 13.78 -13.64 -0.27
C GLU A 209 14.67 -14.89 -0.08
N PHE A 210 15.79 -14.69 0.60
CA PHE A 210 16.80 -15.72 0.89
C PHE A 210 17.43 -16.41 -0.32
N LEU A 211 17.30 -15.85 -1.53
CA LEU A 211 18.02 -16.34 -2.68
C LEU A 211 19.49 -15.91 -2.67
N ALA A 212 20.34 -16.73 -3.28
CA ALA A 212 21.75 -16.48 -3.47
C ALA A 212 22.03 -15.90 -4.87
N LEU A 213 21.35 -14.81 -5.20
CA LEU A 213 21.52 -14.12 -6.49
C LEU A 213 22.45 -12.91 -6.30
N THR A 214 23.54 -12.88 -7.06
CA THR A 214 24.51 -11.77 -7.08
C THR A 214 24.59 -11.16 -8.48
N ASN A 215 25.09 -9.93 -8.58
CA ASN A 215 25.27 -9.21 -9.86
C ASN A 215 23.96 -9.13 -10.68
N LEU A 216 22.84 -8.89 -10.00
CA LEU A 216 21.56 -8.69 -10.67
C LEU A 216 21.47 -7.29 -11.24
N ASP A 217 21.05 -7.18 -12.50
CA ASP A 217 20.61 -5.95 -13.13
C ASP A 217 19.09 -5.80 -13.01
N PHE A 218 18.66 -4.90 -12.13
CA PHE A 218 17.27 -4.44 -12.03
C PHE A 218 17.06 -3.06 -12.63
N SER A 219 17.95 -2.61 -13.51
CA SER A 219 17.80 -1.30 -14.12
C SER A 219 16.47 -1.15 -14.87
N GLY A 220 15.76 -0.06 -14.56
CA GLY A 220 14.44 0.26 -15.12
C GLY A 220 13.33 -0.75 -14.80
N GLN A 221 13.55 -1.71 -13.90
CA GLN A 221 12.53 -2.70 -13.53
C GLN A 221 11.49 -2.08 -12.61
N ASN A 222 10.22 -2.45 -12.80
CA ASN A 222 9.20 -2.25 -11.79
C ASN A 222 9.31 -3.35 -10.73
N LEU A 223 9.72 -2.96 -9.52
CA LEU A 223 9.86 -3.78 -8.32
C LEU A 223 8.85 -3.35 -7.24
N THR A 224 7.75 -2.69 -7.61
CA THR A 224 6.72 -2.29 -6.66
C THR A 224 6.26 -3.50 -5.84
N ASN A 225 6.26 -3.39 -4.52
CA ASN A 225 5.92 -4.45 -3.56
C ASN A 225 6.77 -5.73 -3.65
N ALA A 226 7.95 -5.69 -4.32
CA ALA A 226 8.84 -6.85 -4.38
C ALA A 226 9.54 -7.10 -3.04
N ASN A 227 9.77 -8.36 -2.72
CA ASN A 227 10.61 -8.75 -1.58
C ASN A 227 12.00 -9.18 -2.09
N ILE A 228 12.99 -8.34 -1.78
CA ILE A 228 14.38 -8.40 -2.21
C ILE A 228 15.27 -8.49 -0.95
N ASN A 229 14.82 -9.24 0.05
CA ASN A 229 15.57 -9.54 1.26
C ASN A 229 16.51 -10.72 1.01
N PHE A 230 17.72 -10.45 0.54
CA PHE A 230 18.65 -11.50 0.10
C PHE A 230 19.40 -12.14 1.26
N ALA A 231 19.74 -13.43 1.09
CA ALA A 231 20.66 -14.11 2.00
C ALA A 231 22.13 -13.67 1.83
N HIS A 232 22.43 -12.89 0.78
CA HIS A 232 23.78 -12.56 0.34
C HIS A 232 23.93 -11.06 0.02
N ASP A 233 25.14 -10.70 -0.42
CA ASP A 233 25.57 -9.34 -0.75
C ASP A 233 24.72 -8.70 -1.87
N ILE A 234 24.10 -7.56 -1.53
CA ILE A 234 23.27 -6.76 -2.45
C ILE A 234 24.01 -5.56 -3.08
N SER A 235 25.27 -5.31 -2.71
CA SER A 235 26.06 -4.16 -3.19
C SER A 235 26.35 -4.20 -4.69
N SER A 236 26.31 -5.40 -5.29
CA SER A 236 26.51 -5.62 -6.72
C SER A 236 25.23 -5.47 -7.55
N ILE A 237 24.08 -5.23 -6.92
CA ILE A 237 22.79 -5.14 -7.61
C ILE A 237 22.61 -3.74 -8.18
N ASN A 238 22.26 -3.67 -9.47
CA ASN A 238 21.97 -2.41 -10.14
C ASN A 238 20.49 -2.06 -10.01
N PHE A 239 20.18 -1.01 -9.25
CA PHE A 239 18.82 -0.47 -9.07
C PHE A 239 18.56 0.80 -9.90
N THR A 240 19.43 1.14 -10.85
CA THR A 240 19.32 2.39 -11.63
C THR A 240 17.96 2.48 -12.30
N ASP A 241 17.23 3.56 -12.03
CA ASP A 241 15.89 3.83 -12.56
C ASP A 241 14.82 2.76 -12.23
N ALA A 242 15.09 1.87 -11.28
CA ALA A 242 14.09 0.93 -10.78
C ALA A 242 12.99 1.65 -9.99
N ILE A 243 11.76 1.13 -10.06
CA ILE A 243 10.63 1.58 -9.24
C ILE A 243 10.52 0.61 -8.06
N ILE A 244 10.73 1.10 -6.84
CA ILE A 244 10.85 0.27 -5.62
C ILE A 244 9.76 0.56 -4.56
N ASN A 245 8.71 1.30 -4.90
CA ASN A 245 7.62 1.62 -3.96
C ASN A 245 7.06 0.35 -3.29
N GLY A 246 6.94 0.33 -1.97
CA GLY A 246 6.48 -0.85 -1.24
C GLY A 246 7.46 -2.02 -1.16
N ALA A 247 8.64 -1.93 -1.78
CA ALA A 247 9.60 -3.04 -1.80
C ALA A 247 10.29 -3.21 -0.45
N THR A 248 10.50 -4.47 -0.06
CA THR A 248 11.38 -4.82 1.06
C THR A 248 12.77 -5.12 0.53
N ILE A 249 13.76 -4.36 0.98
CA ILE A 249 15.17 -4.53 0.58
C ILE A 249 15.99 -4.79 1.84
N GLY A 250 16.74 -5.89 1.83
CA GLY A 250 17.53 -6.31 2.97
C GLY A 250 18.64 -7.28 2.58
N SER A 251 19.57 -7.48 3.50
CA SER A 251 20.68 -8.42 3.36
C SER A 251 20.89 -9.17 4.67
N ASN A 252 21.20 -10.46 4.56
CA ASN A 252 21.62 -11.28 5.70
C ASN A 252 23.13 -11.21 6.01
N THR A 253 23.86 -10.43 5.22
CA THR A 253 25.31 -10.30 5.31
C THR A 253 25.68 -8.86 5.67
N PRO A 254 26.89 -8.61 6.19
CA PRO A 254 27.38 -7.26 6.49
C PRO A 254 27.44 -6.30 5.29
N SER A 255 27.20 -6.78 4.07
CA SER A 255 27.11 -5.91 2.90
C SER A 255 25.72 -5.29 2.80
N VAL A 256 25.70 -3.98 2.60
CA VAL A 256 24.55 -3.11 2.77
C VAL A 256 24.19 -2.46 1.44
N LEU A 257 22.89 -2.19 1.23
CA LEU A 257 22.44 -1.25 0.21
C LEU A 257 23.21 0.06 0.37
N THR A 258 23.87 0.57 -0.67
CA THR A 258 24.55 1.86 -0.59
C THR A 258 23.60 3.02 -0.87
N LYS A 259 23.97 4.22 -0.42
CA LYS A 259 23.21 5.44 -0.76
C LYS A 259 23.15 5.64 -2.28
N GLU A 260 24.23 5.33 -3.01
CA GLU A 260 24.29 5.46 -4.47
C GLU A 260 23.29 4.52 -5.14
N GLN A 261 23.16 3.28 -4.65
CA GLN A 261 22.16 2.34 -5.14
C GLN A 261 20.75 2.87 -4.92
N LEU A 262 20.42 3.34 -3.71
CA LEU A 262 19.10 3.92 -3.44
C LEU A 262 18.84 5.17 -4.31
N TYR A 263 19.80 6.09 -4.39
CA TYR A 263 19.64 7.36 -5.10
C TYR A 263 19.58 7.20 -6.61
N SER A 264 20.11 6.08 -7.13
CA SER A 264 20.00 5.73 -8.55
C SER A 264 18.58 5.32 -8.96
N THR A 265 17.73 4.92 -8.03
CA THR A 265 16.35 4.46 -8.32
C THR A 265 15.49 5.58 -8.89
N LYS A 266 14.48 5.21 -9.68
CA LYS A 266 13.47 6.15 -10.15
C LYS A 266 12.62 6.67 -8.97
N SER A 267 12.26 5.78 -8.05
CA SER A 267 11.50 6.12 -6.84
C SER A 267 12.16 7.23 -6.00
N TYR A 268 13.48 7.16 -5.77
CA TYR A 268 14.19 8.22 -5.03
C TYR A 268 14.21 9.56 -5.79
N LYS A 269 14.46 9.53 -7.11
CA LYS A 269 14.50 10.72 -7.97
C LYS A 269 13.13 11.40 -8.07
N ASP A 270 12.07 10.60 -8.10
CA ASP A 270 10.67 11.06 -8.13
C ASP A 270 10.17 11.50 -6.74
N LYS A 271 11.04 11.50 -5.72
CA LYS A 271 10.70 11.81 -4.32
C LYS A 271 9.63 10.89 -3.72
N ASN A 272 9.53 9.66 -4.20
CA ASN A 272 8.50 8.71 -3.78
C ASN A 272 9.11 7.35 -3.38
N LEU A 273 9.37 7.20 -2.08
CA LEU A 273 9.81 5.97 -1.42
C LEU A 273 8.70 5.36 -0.55
N SER A 274 7.43 5.67 -0.84
CA SER A 274 6.29 5.20 -0.05
C SER A 274 6.33 3.67 0.07
N GLY A 275 6.16 3.16 1.29
CA GLY A 275 6.12 1.73 1.58
C GLY A 275 7.46 1.00 1.50
N VAL A 276 8.56 1.65 1.10
CA VAL A 276 9.87 1.00 1.04
C VAL A 276 10.29 0.56 2.44
N VAL A 277 10.64 -0.70 2.61
CA VAL A 277 11.16 -1.23 3.88
C VAL A 277 12.62 -1.62 3.70
N LEU A 278 13.50 -0.96 4.44
CA LEU A 278 14.91 -1.26 4.53
C LEU A 278 15.16 -2.06 5.81
N THR A 279 15.46 -3.35 5.64
CA THR A 279 15.68 -4.27 6.76
C THR A 279 17.14 -4.63 6.93
N ASN A 280 17.50 -5.04 8.14
CA ASN A 280 18.83 -5.55 8.44
C ASN A 280 18.81 -6.68 9.47
N THR A 281 19.76 -7.60 9.34
CA THR A 281 19.98 -8.74 10.23
C THR A 281 21.33 -8.75 10.95
N GLN A 282 22.25 -7.84 10.63
CA GLN A 282 23.61 -7.85 11.20
C GLN A 282 24.00 -6.51 11.82
N LYS A 283 25.04 -6.52 12.67
CA LYS A 283 25.48 -5.35 13.43
C LYS A 283 26.03 -4.25 12.50
N ASN A 284 25.48 -3.03 12.61
CA ASN A 284 25.92 -1.78 11.98
C ASN A 284 25.62 -1.64 10.47
N ASN A 285 24.33 -1.56 10.10
CA ASN A 285 24.01 -0.93 8.82
C ASN A 285 24.28 0.56 8.92
N ASP A 286 25.25 1.00 8.14
CA ASP A 286 25.67 2.38 8.04
C ASP A 286 24.78 3.12 7.04
N MET A 287 23.69 3.68 7.56
CA MET A 287 22.86 4.63 6.83
C MET A 287 23.15 6.07 7.27
N ARG A 288 24.34 6.30 7.83
CA ARG A 288 24.73 7.60 8.37
C ARG A 288 24.82 8.62 7.25
N ALA A 289 24.30 9.82 7.53
CA ALA A 289 24.30 10.93 6.59
C ALA A 289 23.58 10.65 5.25
N TRP A 290 22.64 9.69 5.22
CA TRP A 290 21.76 9.54 4.07
C TRP A 290 20.78 10.71 4.00
N ASP A 291 20.60 11.24 2.79
CA ASP A 291 19.63 12.27 2.47
C ASP A 291 18.28 11.69 2.04
N PHE A 292 17.27 11.92 2.86
CA PHE A 292 15.87 11.65 2.62
C PHE A 292 15.04 12.95 2.57
N SER A 293 15.68 14.11 2.38
CA SER A 293 14.99 15.39 2.39
C SER A 293 13.91 15.47 1.31
N GLY A 294 12.72 15.93 1.73
CA GLY A 294 11.53 16.05 0.88
C GLY A 294 11.01 14.73 0.30
N GLN A 295 11.50 13.57 0.77
CA GLN A 295 11.01 12.27 0.30
C GLN A 295 9.62 11.97 0.87
N ASN A 296 8.76 11.38 0.05
CA ASN A 296 7.58 10.67 0.53
C ASN A 296 7.99 9.28 1.00
N LEU A 297 7.90 9.07 2.30
CA LEU A 297 8.24 7.87 3.07
C LEU A 297 7.01 7.33 3.83
N VAL A 298 5.79 7.67 3.39
CA VAL A 298 4.56 7.15 4.00
C VAL A 298 4.57 5.63 3.97
N ASN A 299 4.22 4.99 5.10
CA ASN A 299 4.25 3.54 5.29
C ASN A 299 5.64 2.87 5.10
N SER A 300 6.73 3.63 5.02
CA SER A 300 8.09 3.09 4.87
C SER A 300 8.63 2.51 6.20
N GLY A 301 9.73 1.77 6.15
CA GLY A 301 10.33 1.21 7.36
C GLY A 301 11.85 1.16 7.33
N PHE A 302 12.45 1.44 8.48
CA PHE A 302 13.83 1.11 8.83
C PHE A 302 13.76 0.14 10.01
N ILE A 303 13.86 -1.16 9.71
CA ILE A 303 13.55 -2.21 10.69
C ILE A 303 14.78 -3.04 10.98
N SER A 304 15.25 -2.97 12.23
CA SER A 304 16.23 -3.93 12.74
C SER A 304 15.53 -5.24 13.10
N GLN A 305 15.89 -6.33 12.42
CA GLN A 305 15.30 -7.65 12.66
C GLN A 305 15.79 -8.30 13.97
N TYR A 306 16.85 -7.75 14.60
CA TYR A 306 17.40 -8.27 15.86
C TYR A 306 17.21 -7.29 17.02
N PRO A 307 16.84 -7.79 18.21
CA PRO A 307 16.65 -6.95 19.40
C PRO A 307 17.96 -6.33 19.93
N THR A 308 19.11 -6.84 19.49
CA THR A 308 20.44 -6.44 19.98
C THR A 308 21.17 -5.48 19.04
N THR A 309 20.59 -5.16 17.89
CA THR A 309 21.18 -4.25 16.90
C THR A 309 20.21 -3.13 16.57
N ASN A 310 20.76 -1.95 16.27
CA ASN A 310 20.02 -0.85 15.69
C ASN A 310 20.51 -0.58 14.26
N ILE A 311 19.63 -0.06 13.41
CA ILE A 311 20.03 0.59 12.15
C ILE A 311 20.57 1.98 12.51
N ASP A 312 21.75 2.33 12.00
CA ASP A 312 22.40 3.60 12.30
C ASP A 312 22.04 4.65 11.23
N LEU A 313 21.17 5.59 11.62
CA LEU A 313 20.74 6.76 10.84
C LEU A 313 21.36 8.05 11.41
N THR A 314 22.52 7.97 12.07
CA THR A 314 23.21 9.15 12.61
C THR A 314 23.48 10.17 11.50
N ASN A 315 23.15 11.45 11.73
CA ASN A 315 23.25 12.56 10.77
C ASN A 315 22.37 12.41 9.51
N ALA A 316 21.43 11.46 9.45
CA ALA A 316 20.53 11.35 8.31
C ALA A 316 19.64 12.60 8.20
N ASN A 317 19.36 13.04 6.98
CA ASN A 317 18.54 14.22 6.70
C ASN A 317 17.14 13.80 6.28
N PHE A 318 16.14 14.04 7.13
CA PHE A 318 14.71 13.82 6.85
C PHE A 318 13.95 15.14 6.70
N SER A 319 14.64 16.27 6.50
CA SER A 319 13.99 17.58 6.42
C SER A 319 12.89 17.61 5.35
N ASN A 320 11.73 18.13 5.69
CA ASN A 320 10.55 18.22 4.84
C ASN A 320 9.99 16.89 4.33
N ALA A 321 10.49 15.74 4.82
CA ALA A 321 10.00 14.42 4.42
C ALA A 321 8.62 14.13 5.03
N ASN A 322 7.83 13.31 4.33
CA ASN A 322 6.58 12.78 4.86
C ASN A 322 6.81 11.32 5.27
N LEU A 323 6.83 11.04 6.57
CA LEU A 323 7.10 9.72 7.12
C LEU A 323 5.86 9.08 7.77
N ALA A 324 4.66 9.59 7.48
CA ALA A 324 3.44 9.15 8.17
C ALA A 324 3.27 7.62 8.13
N ASN A 325 2.91 7.04 9.28
CA ASN A 325 2.76 5.59 9.50
C ASN A 325 4.04 4.75 9.27
N GLY A 326 5.22 5.37 9.25
CA GLY A 326 6.48 4.66 9.09
C GLY A 326 6.85 3.78 10.29
N ASN A 327 7.83 2.90 10.12
CA ASN A 327 8.35 2.03 11.18
C ASN A 327 9.85 2.23 11.41
N PHE A 328 10.22 2.81 12.55
CA PHE A 328 11.60 3.12 12.95
C PHE A 328 12.08 2.20 14.09
N THR A 329 11.57 0.97 14.16
CA THR A 329 11.88 0.05 15.26
C THR A 329 13.36 -0.32 15.29
N GLY A 330 14.03 0.02 16.39
CA GLY A 330 15.45 -0.27 16.59
C GLY A 330 16.34 0.56 15.68
N VAL A 331 16.18 1.88 15.71
CA VAL A 331 16.99 2.84 14.94
C VAL A 331 17.78 3.74 15.89
N THR A 332 18.99 4.14 15.50
CA THR A 332 19.73 5.24 16.13
C THR A 332 19.65 6.48 15.26
N LEU A 333 19.14 7.58 15.81
CA LEU A 333 18.85 8.85 15.11
C LEU A 333 19.77 10.00 15.54
N GLU A 334 20.95 9.69 16.10
CA GLU A 334 21.84 10.71 16.66
C GLU A 334 22.18 11.81 15.62
N ASN A 335 21.85 13.07 15.93
CA ASN A 335 21.96 14.23 15.04
C ASN A 335 21.16 14.14 13.72
N ALA A 336 20.17 13.25 13.62
CA ALA A 336 19.27 13.24 12.48
C ALA A 336 18.42 14.52 12.45
N ASP A 337 18.08 14.98 11.24
CA ASP A 337 17.36 16.23 11.02
C ASP A 337 15.93 15.97 10.51
N PHE A 338 14.92 16.25 11.34
CA PHE A 338 13.51 16.11 10.99
C PHE A 338 12.83 17.45 10.70
N THR A 339 13.60 18.52 10.44
CA THR A 339 13.04 19.87 10.26
C THR A 339 11.93 19.90 9.21
N GLY A 340 10.73 20.37 9.54
CA GLY A 340 9.60 20.43 8.59
C GLY A 340 8.98 19.08 8.20
N SER A 341 9.40 17.98 8.85
CA SER A 341 8.90 16.63 8.52
C SER A 341 7.61 16.28 9.24
N ASP A 342 6.93 15.26 8.71
CA ASP A 342 5.69 14.72 9.26
C ASP A 342 5.91 13.27 9.74
N LEU A 343 5.81 13.06 11.06
CA LEU A 343 6.07 11.79 11.74
C LEU A 343 4.79 11.11 12.26
N ARG A 344 3.60 11.62 11.92
CA ARG A 344 2.34 11.14 12.49
C ARG A 344 2.17 9.63 12.30
N GLY A 345 1.82 8.92 13.36
CA GLY A 345 1.61 7.47 13.33
C GLY A 345 2.88 6.62 13.21
N ILE A 346 4.09 7.21 13.27
CA ILE A 346 5.32 6.41 13.24
C ILE A 346 5.47 5.54 14.49
N ASN A 347 5.93 4.31 14.27
CA ASN A 347 6.40 3.44 15.34
C ASN A 347 7.87 3.77 15.71
N MET A 348 8.06 4.39 16.88
CA MET A 348 9.36 4.80 17.43
C MET A 348 9.94 3.80 18.47
N ASN A 349 9.49 2.55 18.48
CA ASN A 349 9.96 1.57 19.46
C ASN A 349 11.48 1.34 19.38
N ARG A 350 12.17 1.36 20.54
CA ARG A 350 13.62 1.16 20.63
C ARG A 350 14.47 2.17 19.83
N VAL A 351 13.92 3.35 19.53
CA VAL A 351 14.71 4.46 18.97
C VAL A 351 15.67 5.01 20.02
N THR A 352 16.90 5.33 19.62
CA THR A 352 17.93 5.96 20.46
C THR A 352 18.58 7.16 19.79
N GLY A 353 19.31 7.97 20.57
CA GLY A 353 19.98 9.19 20.09
C GLY A 353 19.11 10.44 20.20
N THR A 354 19.73 11.60 19.98
CA THR A 354 19.06 12.90 19.91
C THR A 354 18.88 13.34 18.47
N TYR A 355 17.80 14.04 18.15
CA TYR A 355 17.48 14.48 16.79
C TYR A 355 16.84 15.88 16.80
N LYS A 356 16.92 16.58 15.68
CA LYS A 356 16.39 17.94 15.52
C LYS A 356 14.94 17.90 15.07
N THR A 357 14.08 18.71 15.69
CA THR A 357 12.63 18.70 15.41
C THR A 357 12.05 20.09 15.09
N LYS A 358 12.81 21.01 14.47
CA LYS A 358 12.29 22.34 14.09
C LYS A 358 11.08 22.20 13.17
N ASN A 359 9.92 22.71 13.56
CA ASN A 359 8.68 22.60 12.77
C ASN A 359 8.37 21.13 12.40
N THR A 360 8.55 20.18 13.31
CA THR A 360 8.30 18.77 13.03
C THR A 360 6.95 18.36 13.62
N ILE A 361 6.10 17.73 12.81
CA ILE A 361 4.85 17.13 13.30
C ILE A 361 5.20 15.77 13.89
N MET A 362 5.09 15.62 15.21
CA MET A 362 5.45 14.40 15.93
C MET A 362 4.41 13.28 15.76
N THR A 363 4.70 12.11 16.32
CA THR A 363 3.90 10.90 16.14
C THR A 363 2.43 11.05 16.56
N ASP A 364 2.15 11.92 17.53
CA ASP A 364 0.82 12.24 18.06
C ASP A 364 0.21 13.52 17.44
N GLY A 365 0.89 14.11 16.47
CA GLY A 365 0.48 15.33 15.78
C GLY A 365 1.01 16.63 16.39
N ARG A 366 1.63 16.64 17.57
CA ARG A 366 2.18 17.88 18.14
C ARG A 366 3.31 18.42 17.29
N ILE A 367 3.30 19.71 17.01
CA ILE A 367 4.39 20.38 16.30
C ILE A 367 5.45 20.78 17.32
N GLU A 368 6.64 20.21 17.22
CA GLU A 368 7.78 20.53 18.09
C GLU A 368 8.63 21.67 17.55
N ASN A 369 9.29 22.40 18.48
CA ASN A 369 10.26 23.46 18.18
C ASN A 369 9.77 24.41 17.07
N PHE A 370 8.53 24.87 17.20
CA PHE A 370 7.91 25.77 16.23
C PHE A 370 8.73 27.07 16.12
N SER A 371 9.24 27.35 14.93
CA SER A 371 10.07 28.51 14.65
C SER A 371 9.90 28.91 13.18
N MET A 372 9.16 30.00 12.97
CA MET A 372 8.85 30.59 11.68
C MET A 372 9.12 32.09 11.76
N ILE A 373 10.39 32.49 11.60
CA ILE A 373 10.86 33.85 11.94
C ILE A 373 11.49 34.59 10.76
N SER A 374 11.44 33.99 9.57
CA SER A 374 12.02 34.53 8.36
C SER A 374 11.26 34.06 7.12
N SER A 375 11.36 34.79 6.02
CA SER A 375 10.76 34.43 4.73
C SER A 375 11.23 33.10 4.15
N ASP A 376 12.35 32.56 4.65
CA ASP A 376 12.86 31.24 4.25
C ASP A 376 12.09 30.10 4.97
N ASP A 377 11.42 30.40 6.07
CA ASP A 377 10.62 29.43 6.83
C ASP A 377 9.27 29.20 6.15
N ASN A 378 9.21 28.14 5.35
CA ASN A 378 8.01 27.64 4.70
C ASN A 378 7.67 26.27 5.28
N PHE A 379 6.59 26.19 6.07
CA PHE A 379 6.19 24.95 6.73
C PHE A 379 4.84 24.49 6.18
N SER A 380 4.77 23.24 5.71
CA SER A 380 3.57 22.66 5.11
C SER A 380 3.02 21.53 5.98
N ILE A 381 1.74 21.63 6.31
CA ILE A 381 0.97 20.59 6.99
C ILE A 381 0.19 19.82 5.93
N ARG A 382 0.44 18.53 5.86
CA ARG A 382 -0.14 17.65 4.84
C ARG A 382 -1.42 16.99 5.32
N LYS A 383 -2.19 16.43 4.40
CA LYS A 383 -3.23 15.46 4.75
C LYS A 383 -2.61 14.24 5.43
N TYR A 384 -3.18 13.85 6.57
CA TYR A 384 -2.87 12.56 7.18
C TYR A 384 -3.87 11.51 6.72
N THR A 385 -3.39 10.29 6.48
CA THR A 385 -4.24 9.14 6.20
C THR A 385 -3.73 7.98 7.06
N PRO A 386 -4.57 7.39 7.92
CA PRO A 386 -4.17 6.25 8.75
C PRO A 386 -3.73 5.06 7.89
N ALA A 387 -2.81 4.24 8.40
CA ALA A 387 -2.31 3.07 7.68
C ALA A 387 -3.38 2.00 7.37
N SER A 388 -4.46 1.94 8.17
CA SER A 388 -5.56 0.99 8.00
C SER A 388 -6.89 1.71 7.80
N GLU A 389 -7.80 1.09 7.05
CA GLU A 389 -9.18 1.55 6.94
C GLU A 389 -9.83 1.65 8.32
N GLY A 390 -10.45 2.80 8.62
CA GLY A 390 -11.02 3.09 9.94
C GLY A 390 -9.99 3.35 11.06
N GLY A 391 -8.71 3.52 10.72
CA GLY A 391 -7.68 3.90 11.69
C GLY A 391 -7.91 5.30 12.27
N GLU A 392 -7.26 5.58 13.41
CA GLU A 392 -7.36 6.87 14.09
C GLU A 392 -6.73 8.00 13.27
N MET A 393 -7.48 9.09 13.08
CA MET A 393 -6.98 10.32 12.48
C MET A 393 -6.08 11.08 13.44
N ILE A 394 -4.96 11.60 12.93
CA ILE A 394 -4.01 12.38 13.71
C ILE A 394 -3.87 13.76 13.05
N SER A 395 -4.57 14.74 13.61
CA SER A 395 -4.40 16.16 13.26
C SER A 395 -3.03 16.67 13.69
N ALA A 396 -2.51 17.68 12.97
CA ALA A 396 -1.37 18.47 13.43
C ALA A 396 -1.82 19.45 14.52
N LYS A 397 -0.96 19.70 15.52
CA LYS A 397 -1.36 20.42 16.74
C LYS A 397 -0.33 21.45 17.16
N ILE A 398 -0.75 22.70 17.30
CA ILE A 398 -0.02 23.73 18.04
C ILE A 398 -0.38 23.57 19.52
N SER A 399 0.59 23.15 20.32
CA SER A 399 0.40 22.83 21.75
C SER A 399 1.08 23.80 22.71
N GLU A 400 1.82 24.77 22.19
CA GLU A 400 2.53 25.81 22.94
C GLU A 400 2.38 27.14 22.19
N ALA A 401 2.74 28.24 22.84
CA ALA A 401 2.74 29.55 22.20
C ALA A 401 3.66 29.56 20.97
N ALA A 402 3.13 30.00 19.84
CA ALA A 402 3.75 29.98 18.53
C ALA A 402 3.51 31.31 17.80
N ALA A 403 4.48 31.74 17.01
CA ALA A 403 4.36 32.94 16.19
C ALA A 403 4.92 32.70 14.79
N ILE A 404 4.21 33.22 13.78
CA ILE A 404 4.63 33.26 12.39
C ILE A 404 5.05 34.70 12.08
N SER A 405 6.34 34.93 11.89
CA SER A 405 6.94 36.26 11.75
C SER A 405 8.00 36.32 10.64
N GLY A 406 8.50 37.53 10.37
CA GLY A 406 9.59 37.75 9.41
C GLY A 406 9.22 37.42 7.95
N GLY A 407 7.94 37.36 7.61
CA GLY A 407 7.45 37.00 6.29
C GLY A 407 7.34 35.49 6.03
N ALA A 408 7.34 34.68 7.10
CA ALA A 408 7.18 33.23 7.00
C ALA A 408 5.76 32.82 6.55
N ALA A 409 5.62 31.60 6.04
CA ALA A 409 4.36 31.07 5.53
C ALA A 409 4.05 29.66 6.06
N LEU A 410 2.92 29.53 6.77
CA LEU A 410 2.36 28.24 7.19
C LEU A 410 1.30 27.82 6.18
N THR A 411 1.51 26.69 5.51
CA THR A 411 0.59 26.16 4.51
C THR A 411 -0.13 24.92 5.03
N LEU A 412 -1.46 24.89 4.91
CA LEU A 412 -2.28 23.70 5.06
C LEU A 412 -2.57 23.18 3.64
N GLU A 413 -2.10 21.98 3.33
CA GLU A 413 -2.41 21.30 2.05
C GLU A 413 -3.85 20.81 2.03
N ASN A 414 -4.37 20.48 0.85
CA ASN A 414 -5.75 19.98 0.71
C ASN A 414 -5.99 18.73 1.56
N GLY A 415 -7.01 18.77 2.43
CA GLY A 415 -7.34 17.71 3.37
C GLY A 415 -6.49 17.69 4.64
N ALA A 416 -5.69 18.74 4.90
CA ALA A 416 -4.92 18.86 6.14
C ALA A 416 -5.82 19.23 7.33
N GLU A 417 -5.42 18.78 8.52
CA GLU A 417 -6.09 19.11 9.78
C GLU A 417 -5.08 19.75 10.73
N LEU A 418 -5.35 20.98 11.16
CA LEU A 418 -4.59 21.72 12.16
C LEU A 418 -5.48 22.07 13.34
N GLU A 419 -4.98 21.89 14.55
CA GLU A 419 -5.62 22.31 15.79
C GLU A 419 -4.69 23.21 16.61
N VAL A 420 -5.24 24.30 17.18
CA VAL A 420 -4.59 25.05 18.26
C VAL A 420 -5.21 24.59 19.58
N LEU A 421 -4.39 24.00 20.46
CA LEU A 421 -4.85 23.38 21.70
C LEU A 421 -5.06 24.40 22.83
N ASN A 422 -5.65 23.93 23.92
CA ASN A 422 -5.83 24.72 25.14
C ASN A 422 -4.48 25.25 25.66
N ALA A 423 -4.45 26.53 26.03
CA ALA A 423 -3.29 27.28 26.52
C ALA A 423 -2.15 27.44 25.51
N ALA A 424 -2.41 27.17 24.22
CA ALA A 424 -1.54 27.53 23.12
C ALA A 424 -2.12 28.74 22.38
N ASP A 425 -1.27 29.66 21.99
CA ASP A 425 -1.63 30.82 21.18
C ASP A 425 -0.83 30.78 19.88
N LEU A 426 -1.49 30.91 18.73
CA LEU A 426 -0.85 31.09 17.44
C LEU A 426 -1.03 32.55 16.99
N THR A 427 0.07 33.29 16.89
CA THR A 427 0.08 34.66 16.38
C THR A 427 0.65 34.71 14.96
N VAL A 428 -0.02 35.43 14.07
CA VAL A 428 0.49 35.74 12.72
C VAL A 428 0.87 37.22 12.71
N GLU A 429 2.17 37.50 12.58
CA GLU A 429 2.69 38.87 12.59
C GLU A 429 2.62 39.53 11.20
N ASN A 430 2.87 40.83 11.16
CA ASN A 430 2.87 41.63 9.93
C ASN A 430 3.73 41.01 8.81
N GLY A 431 3.13 40.84 7.63
CA GLY A 431 3.78 40.31 6.43
C GLY A 431 3.91 38.79 6.39
N SER A 432 3.58 38.08 7.47
CA SER A 432 3.53 36.62 7.52
C SER A 432 2.18 36.07 7.08
N SER A 433 2.13 34.80 6.71
CA SER A 433 0.92 34.19 6.14
C SER A 433 0.52 32.84 6.73
N ILE A 434 -0.79 32.64 6.80
CA ILE A 434 -1.42 31.31 6.81
C ILE A 434 -2.07 31.11 5.45
N ILE A 435 -1.74 30.00 4.79
CA ILE A 435 -2.26 29.60 3.48
C ILE A 435 -3.09 28.34 3.68
N ILE A 436 -4.38 28.38 3.34
CA ILE A 436 -5.30 27.25 3.44
C ILE A 436 -5.66 26.78 2.04
N ASN A 437 -5.12 25.64 1.61
CA ASN A 437 -5.55 24.98 0.39
C ASN A 437 -6.70 24.03 0.74
N THR A 438 -7.85 24.17 0.10
CA THR A 438 -9.05 23.38 0.35
C THR A 438 -9.80 23.11 -0.95
N ASP A 439 -10.82 22.26 -0.88
CA ASP A 439 -11.73 21.96 -1.97
C ASP A 439 -13.16 22.44 -1.66
N ALA A 440 -14.05 22.26 -2.63
CA ALA A 440 -15.45 22.64 -2.51
C ALA A 440 -16.18 21.96 -1.33
N ASP A 441 -15.64 20.84 -0.83
CA ASP A 441 -16.23 20.06 0.24
C ASP A 441 -15.67 20.45 1.62
N SER A 442 -14.86 21.52 1.69
CA SER A 442 -14.19 21.99 2.91
C SER A 442 -13.34 20.89 3.57
N SER A 443 -12.59 20.13 2.78
CA SER A 443 -11.82 18.99 3.30
C SER A 443 -10.65 19.39 4.21
N THR A 444 -10.18 20.62 4.13
CA THR A 444 -9.12 21.16 5.00
C THR A 444 -9.73 21.82 6.22
N SER A 445 -9.22 21.48 7.40
CA SER A 445 -9.74 21.94 8.68
C SER A 445 -8.67 22.68 9.50
N PHE A 446 -9.02 23.87 9.97
CA PHE A 446 -8.24 24.60 10.98
C PHE A 446 -9.13 24.91 12.18
N LYS A 447 -8.87 24.23 13.31
CA LYS A 447 -9.66 24.37 14.53
C LYS A 447 -8.89 25.11 15.61
N VAL A 448 -9.55 26.03 16.32
CA VAL A 448 -9.06 26.62 17.56
C VAL A 448 -9.89 26.04 18.71
N ASN A 449 -9.26 25.16 19.49
CA ASN A 449 -9.94 24.44 20.56
C ASN A 449 -10.23 25.35 21.76
N SER A 450 -11.06 24.86 22.68
CA SER A 450 -11.42 25.60 23.90
C SER A 450 -10.17 25.99 24.70
N GLY A 451 -10.00 27.29 24.96
CA GLY A 451 -8.84 27.83 25.66
C GLY A 451 -7.58 27.99 24.79
N GLY A 452 -7.63 27.68 23.50
CA GLY A 452 -6.59 28.03 22.54
C GLY A 452 -6.82 29.43 21.94
N GLY A 453 -5.77 30.04 21.41
CA GLY A 453 -5.80 31.38 20.84
C GLY A 453 -5.29 31.47 19.41
N LEU A 454 -5.91 32.34 18.62
CA LEU A 454 -5.48 32.72 17.28
C LEU A 454 -5.53 34.24 17.14
N ALA A 455 -4.40 34.85 16.80
CA ALA A 455 -4.28 36.30 16.65
C ALA A 455 -3.64 36.67 15.31
N PHE A 456 -4.24 37.62 14.60
CA PHE A 456 -3.64 38.26 13.43
C PHE A 456 -3.22 39.69 13.77
N GLU A 457 -1.94 40.02 13.58
CA GLU A 457 -1.49 41.41 13.69
C GLU A 457 -1.79 42.19 12.41
N ASN A 458 -1.71 43.52 12.49
CA ASN A 458 -1.94 44.38 11.33
C ASN A 458 -0.95 44.07 10.20
N GLY A 459 -1.46 43.72 9.03
CA GLY A 459 -0.68 43.32 7.86
C GLY A 459 -0.33 41.83 7.78
N ALA A 460 -0.81 41.00 8.72
CA ALA A 460 -0.81 39.55 8.56
C ALA A 460 -1.72 39.12 7.40
N ILE A 461 -1.40 38.00 6.76
CA ILE A 461 -2.09 37.53 5.55
C ILE A 461 -2.77 36.18 5.81
N LEU A 462 -4.02 36.08 5.37
CA LEU A 462 -4.77 34.83 5.27
C LEU A 462 -5.09 34.59 3.79
N GLU A 463 -4.44 33.58 3.21
CA GLU A 463 -4.67 33.18 1.82
C GLU A 463 -5.51 31.90 1.78
N ILE A 464 -6.58 31.90 1.00
CA ILE A 464 -7.45 30.75 0.79
C ILE A 464 -7.38 30.33 -0.68
N ASN A 465 -6.97 29.10 -0.91
CA ASN A 465 -6.83 28.50 -2.23
C ASN A 465 -7.85 27.38 -2.39
N VAL A 466 -8.81 27.58 -3.27
CA VAL A 466 -9.91 26.64 -3.49
C VAL A 466 -9.72 25.92 -4.82
N VAL A 467 -9.72 24.59 -4.78
CA VAL A 467 -9.84 23.76 -5.99
C VAL A 467 -11.28 23.29 -6.11
N SER A 468 -11.99 23.75 -7.14
CA SER A 468 -13.42 23.47 -7.31
C SER A 468 -13.86 23.50 -8.76
N ASP A 469 -14.77 22.59 -9.14
CA ASP A 469 -15.55 22.71 -10.36
C ASP A 469 -16.76 23.62 -10.10
N LEU A 470 -16.62 24.89 -10.47
CA LEU A 470 -17.67 25.90 -10.30
C LEU A 470 -18.85 25.74 -11.28
N SER A 471 -18.80 24.81 -12.24
CA SER A 471 -19.80 24.75 -13.32
C SER A 471 -21.20 24.32 -12.88
N ALA A 472 -21.33 23.77 -11.66
CA ALA A 472 -22.57 23.16 -11.17
C ALA A 472 -23.24 23.92 -10.00
N GLN A 473 -22.70 25.06 -9.58
CA GLN A 473 -23.18 25.77 -8.38
C GLN A 473 -23.33 27.27 -8.64
N ASP A 474 -24.40 27.87 -8.12
CA ASP A 474 -24.61 29.33 -8.15
C ASP A 474 -23.86 30.03 -6.99
N ILE A 475 -23.72 29.31 -5.87
CA ILE A 475 -23.04 29.77 -4.66
C ILE A 475 -22.24 28.60 -4.10
N LEU A 476 -20.98 28.86 -3.77
CA LEU A 476 -20.09 27.93 -3.08
C LEU A 476 -19.81 28.46 -1.67
N GLN A 477 -20.08 27.66 -0.64
CA GLN A 477 -19.74 27.98 0.74
C GLN A 477 -18.64 27.06 1.24
N ILE A 478 -17.62 27.63 1.86
CA ILE A 478 -16.41 26.91 2.27
C ILE A 478 -16.12 27.26 3.72
N GLU A 479 -16.04 26.26 4.57
CA GLU A 479 -15.55 26.40 5.94
C GLU A 479 -14.03 26.38 5.93
N ILE A 480 -13.43 27.42 6.51
CA ILE A 480 -11.95 27.55 6.55
C ILE A 480 -11.41 27.50 7.97
N MET A 481 -12.20 27.89 8.97
CA MET A 481 -11.82 27.78 10.38
C MET A 481 -13.02 27.44 11.27
N GLU A 482 -12.79 26.65 12.31
CA GLU A 482 -13.73 26.34 13.38
C GLU A 482 -13.18 26.83 14.72
N PHE A 483 -14.03 27.44 15.55
CA PHE A 483 -13.68 27.99 16.84
C PHE A 483 -14.54 27.32 17.93
N ALA A 484 -13.92 26.87 19.02
CA ALA A 484 -14.66 26.46 20.20
C ALA A 484 -15.26 27.69 20.93
N GLU A 485 -16.34 27.51 21.72
CA GLU A 485 -17.02 28.60 22.44
C GLU A 485 -16.08 29.48 23.29
N ASN A 486 -15.00 28.92 23.84
CA ASN A 486 -14.02 29.62 24.68
C ASN A 486 -12.66 29.78 23.99
N ALA A 487 -12.60 29.74 22.66
CA ALA A 487 -11.41 30.09 21.90
C ALA A 487 -11.18 31.61 21.94
N SER A 488 -9.90 32.02 22.02
CA SER A 488 -9.52 33.43 22.01
C SER A 488 -9.12 33.85 20.60
N ILE A 489 -10.01 34.58 19.92
CA ILE A 489 -9.76 35.03 18.54
C ILE A 489 -9.58 36.55 18.52
N ALA A 490 -8.47 37.01 17.93
CA ALA A 490 -8.13 38.44 17.88
C ALA A 490 -7.62 38.86 16.48
N GLY A 491 -7.91 40.11 16.09
CA GLY A 491 -7.34 40.72 14.89
C GLY A 491 -7.92 40.25 13.55
N LEU A 492 -8.90 39.34 13.54
CA LEU A 492 -9.66 39.00 12.32
C LEU A 492 -10.40 40.22 11.74
N ASP A 493 -10.81 41.15 12.57
CA ASP A 493 -11.44 42.43 12.20
C ASP A 493 -10.44 43.43 11.58
N ALA A 494 -9.14 43.23 11.78
CA ALA A 494 -8.08 44.01 11.14
C ALA A 494 -7.71 43.48 9.74
N LEU A 495 -8.19 42.30 9.37
CA LEU A 495 -7.98 41.75 8.03
C LEU A 495 -8.93 42.42 7.02
N VAL A 496 -8.40 42.74 5.85
CA VAL A 496 -9.08 43.47 4.78
C VAL A 496 -9.23 42.55 3.58
N LYS A 497 -10.49 42.31 3.18
CA LYS A 497 -10.86 41.54 2.00
C LYS A 497 -10.18 42.07 0.73
N GLY A 498 -9.50 41.18 0.00
CA GLY A 498 -8.77 41.52 -1.23
C GLY A 498 -7.42 42.20 -1.00
N GLU A 499 -7.01 42.44 0.25
CA GLU A 499 -5.69 42.97 0.59
C GLU A 499 -4.91 42.01 1.49
N THR A 500 -5.50 41.58 2.61
CA THR A 500 -4.90 40.63 3.54
C THR A 500 -5.71 39.35 3.73
N ILE A 501 -6.98 39.32 3.31
CA ILE A 501 -7.70 38.06 3.02
C ILE A 501 -7.74 37.89 1.51
N LEU A 502 -7.00 36.89 1.03
CA LEU A 502 -6.85 36.61 -0.40
C LEU A 502 -7.59 35.33 -0.75
N LEU A 503 -8.32 35.34 -1.87
CA LEU A 503 -9.04 34.18 -2.38
C LEU A 503 -8.55 33.85 -3.79
N ASN A 504 -8.01 32.65 -3.96
CA ASN A 504 -7.72 32.08 -5.25
C ASN A 504 -8.64 30.89 -5.52
N VAL A 505 -9.13 30.78 -6.75
CA VAL A 505 -9.90 29.62 -7.21
C VAL A 505 -9.22 29.03 -8.43
N ASN A 506 -8.96 27.72 -8.41
CA ASN A 506 -8.27 26.98 -9.48
C ASN A 506 -6.93 27.60 -9.89
N GLY A 507 -6.17 28.10 -8.91
CA GLY A 507 -4.82 28.64 -9.09
C GLY A 507 -4.75 30.07 -9.64
N SER A 508 -5.86 30.83 -9.61
CA SER A 508 -5.89 32.24 -9.97
C SER A 508 -6.71 33.05 -8.98
N GLU A 509 -6.33 34.31 -8.79
CA GLU A 509 -7.08 35.26 -7.97
C GLU A 509 -8.53 35.33 -8.43
N TRP A 510 -9.45 35.20 -7.48
CA TRP A 510 -10.88 35.29 -7.76
C TRP A 510 -11.32 36.76 -7.84
N LEU A 511 -11.62 37.22 -9.05
CA LEU A 511 -12.08 38.57 -9.33
C LEU A 511 -13.61 38.73 -9.28
N GLY A 512 -14.35 37.64 -9.05
CA GLY A 512 -15.81 37.66 -8.93
C GLY A 512 -16.28 38.12 -7.55
N GLU A 513 -17.59 38.19 -7.36
CA GLU A 513 -18.17 38.50 -6.05
C GLU A 513 -17.94 37.31 -5.09
N TRP A 514 -17.40 37.59 -3.92
CA TRP A 514 -17.26 36.66 -2.80
C TRP A 514 -17.38 37.44 -1.51
N ASP A 515 -17.59 36.79 -0.37
CA ASP A 515 -17.55 37.42 0.95
C ASP A 515 -17.08 36.44 2.02
N TYR A 516 -16.77 36.94 3.22
CA TYR A 516 -16.48 36.11 4.38
C TYR A 516 -17.34 36.50 5.57
N ALA A 517 -17.68 35.51 6.40
CA ALA A 517 -18.50 35.71 7.59
C ALA A 517 -17.95 34.94 8.78
N LEU A 518 -18.10 35.52 9.97
CA LEU A 518 -17.85 34.87 11.25
C LEU A 518 -19.20 34.55 11.90
N GLU A 519 -19.66 33.32 11.71
CA GLU A 519 -21.00 32.87 12.14
C GLU A 519 -20.91 31.49 12.75
N ASN A 520 -21.72 31.21 13.79
CA ASN A 520 -21.79 29.91 14.46
C ASN A 520 -20.42 29.34 14.91
N ASN A 521 -19.52 30.23 15.36
CA ASN A 521 -18.14 29.92 15.71
C ASN A 521 -17.32 29.32 14.55
N GLN A 522 -17.60 29.73 13.32
CA GLN A 522 -16.84 29.34 12.13
C GLN A 522 -16.49 30.58 11.32
N MET A 523 -15.43 30.47 10.52
CA MET A 523 -15.15 31.39 9.43
C MET A 523 -15.53 30.72 8.11
N LEU A 524 -16.45 31.36 7.40
CA LEU A 524 -16.99 30.88 6.12
C LEU A 524 -16.57 31.82 4.99
N ILE A 525 -16.19 31.25 3.85
CA ILE A 525 -16.05 31.96 2.57
C ILE A 525 -17.25 31.62 1.70
N THR A 526 -17.96 32.64 1.21
CA THR A 526 -19.05 32.49 0.26
C THR A 526 -18.60 33.04 -1.09
N VAL A 527 -18.54 32.20 -2.11
CA VAL A 527 -18.19 32.58 -3.48
C VAL A 527 -19.46 32.58 -4.32
N SER A 528 -19.80 33.72 -4.93
CA SER A 528 -20.91 33.80 -5.88
C SER A 528 -20.39 33.42 -7.27
N VAL A 529 -20.91 32.32 -7.82
CA VAL A 529 -20.52 31.86 -9.14
C VAL A 529 -21.39 32.56 -10.18
N PRO A 530 -20.81 33.37 -11.09
CA PRO A 530 -21.61 34.05 -12.10
C PRO A 530 -22.22 33.01 -13.06
N GLU A 531 -23.51 33.13 -13.38
CA GLU A 531 -24.13 32.30 -14.42
C GLU A 531 -23.30 32.33 -15.72
N PRO A 532 -23.20 31.23 -16.48
CA PRO A 532 -22.42 31.17 -17.71
C PRO A 532 -22.72 32.30 -18.71
N ALA A 533 -23.96 32.79 -18.75
CA ALA A 533 -24.40 33.91 -19.57
C ALA A 533 -23.82 35.28 -19.12
N VAL A 534 -23.61 35.47 -17.82
CA VAL A 534 -23.02 36.68 -17.23
C VAL A 534 -21.51 36.73 -17.52
N CYS A 535 -20.81 35.61 -17.44
CA CYS A 535 -19.41 35.50 -17.90
C CYS A 535 -19.26 35.81 -19.39
N ALA A 536 -20.16 35.29 -20.24
CA ALA A 536 -20.17 35.62 -21.67
C ALA A 536 -20.49 37.10 -21.95
N ALA A 537 -21.39 37.71 -21.19
CA ALA A 537 -21.73 39.12 -21.30
C ALA A 537 -20.60 40.05 -20.82
N ALA A 538 -19.90 39.69 -19.73
CA ALA A 538 -18.76 40.45 -19.21
C ALA A 538 -17.56 40.38 -20.16
N ILE A 539 -17.24 39.19 -20.69
CA ILE A 539 -16.20 39.00 -21.72
C ILE A 539 -16.60 39.74 -23.01
N GLY A 540 -17.87 39.67 -23.40
CA GLY A 540 -18.42 40.40 -24.54
C GLY A 540 -18.33 41.92 -24.39
N ALA A 541 -18.61 42.46 -23.20
CA ALA A 541 -18.53 43.89 -22.90
C ALA A 541 -17.07 44.38 -22.83
N LEU A 542 -16.15 43.59 -22.28
CA LEU A 542 -14.71 43.86 -22.30
C LEU A 542 -14.13 43.85 -23.72
N ALA A 543 -14.51 42.87 -24.54
CA ALA A 543 -14.12 42.80 -25.95
C ALA A 543 -14.68 43.99 -26.75
N LEU A 544 -15.92 44.40 -26.48
CA LEU A 544 -16.55 45.56 -27.10
C LEU A 544 -15.89 46.88 -26.67
N GLY A 545 -15.54 47.01 -25.39
CA GLY A 545 -14.82 48.17 -24.84
C GLY A 545 -13.40 48.31 -25.40
N LEU A 546 -12.68 47.20 -25.54
CA LEU A 546 -11.37 47.13 -26.22
C LEU A 546 -11.49 47.47 -27.71
N ALA A 547 -12.52 46.95 -28.40
CA ALA A 547 -12.77 47.27 -29.80
C ALA A 547 -13.13 48.75 -30.02
N LEU A 548 -13.91 49.36 -29.13
CA LEU A 548 -14.26 50.79 -29.17
C LEU A 548 -13.04 51.69 -28.88
N ARG A 549 -12.20 51.34 -27.91
CA ARG A 549 -10.92 52.04 -27.67
C ARG A 549 -9.98 51.94 -28.88
N TYR A 550 -9.92 50.78 -29.53
CA TYR A 550 -9.10 50.59 -30.73
C TYR A 550 -9.62 51.40 -31.93
N ARG A 551 -10.94 51.60 -32.03
CA ARG A 551 -11.57 52.41 -33.09
C ARG A 551 -11.34 53.91 -32.89
N ASN A 552 -11.30 54.39 -31.65
CA ASN A 552 -11.00 55.79 -31.32
C ASN A 552 -9.51 56.15 -31.46
N TYR A 553 -8.61 55.17 -31.52
CA TYR A 553 -7.18 55.38 -31.79
C TYR A 553 -6.84 55.46 -33.30
N LYS A 554 -7.80 55.13 -34.19
CA LYS A 554 -7.62 55.11 -35.65
C LYS A 554 -8.33 56.26 -36.39
N ASN A 555 -9.06 57.12 -35.66
CA ASN A 555 -9.59 58.39 -36.15
C ASN A 555 -8.85 59.52 -35.44
#